data_AF-A0A2N9XIE1-F1
#
_entry.id   AF-A0A2N9XIE1-F1
#
_cell.length_a   1.000
_cell.length_b   1.000
_cell.length_c   1.000
_cell.angle_alpha   90.00
_cell.angle_beta   90.00
_cell.angle_gamma   90.00
#
_symmetry.space_group_name_H-M   'P 1'
#
loop_
_entity.id
_entity.type
_entity.pdbx_description
1 polymer ?
#
loop_
_entity_poly.entity_id
_entity_poly.type
_entity_poly.pdbx_seq_one_letter_code
_entity_poly.pdbx_strand_id
1 'polypeptide(L)'
;MKGKNKMVVLSWQKLVRYWTSFVILVFSCSTFASGQINCDIRKLDLTQMQKTRLRLIRIQYKRNQNTNLQHTANNRRKYEHLNQILMQPRFDETEAKRYVLNHYMSRLQQDVDELKVQYEFLQVLNHQQRKNWINNCLR
;
A
#
# COMPACT_ATOMS: atom_id res chain seq x y z
N MET A 1 -8.89 51.22 37.16
CA MET A 1 -9.51 49.97 36.65
C MET A 1 -8.53 49.24 35.73
N LYS A 2 -7.69 48.39 36.35
CA LYS A 2 -6.86 47.34 35.74
C LYS A 2 -7.79 46.25 35.22
N GLY A 3 -7.57 45.69 34.02
CA GLY A 3 -8.17 44.38 33.74
C GLY A 3 -8.56 43.97 32.32
N LYS A 4 -8.00 44.49 31.23
CA LYS A 4 -8.37 43.96 29.88
C LYS A 4 -7.24 43.64 28.89
N ASN A 5 -5.97 43.89 29.22
CA ASN A 5 -4.86 43.68 28.26
C ASN A 5 -4.00 42.42 28.49
N LYS A 6 -4.36 41.53 29.43
CA LYS A 6 -3.57 40.30 29.69
C LYS A 6 -4.08 39.04 28.99
N MET A 7 -5.26 39.07 28.36
CA MET A 7 -5.89 37.84 27.84
C MET A 7 -5.54 37.53 26.38
N VAL A 8 -5.09 38.51 25.60
CA VAL A 8 -4.74 38.31 24.18
C VAL A 8 -3.31 37.78 23.99
N VAL A 9 -2.38 38.17 24.88
CA VAL A 9 -0.95 37.80 24.77
C VAL A 9 -0.70 36.32 25.14
N LEU A 10 -1.55 35.72 25.98
CA LEU A 10 -1.44 34.31 26.38
C LEU A 10 -2.02 33.32 25.34
N SER A 11 -2.80 33.80 24.37
CA SER A 11 -3.38 32.97 23.32
C SER A 11 -2.37 32.68 22.20
N TRP A 12 -1.50 33.65 21.89
CA TRP A 12 -0.53 33.53 20.80
C TRP A 12 0.75 32.76 21.18
N GLN A 13 1.14 32.76 22.46
CA GLN A 13 2.30 31.98 22.93
C GLN A 13 2.03 30.47 23.01
N LYS A 14 0.76 30.03 23.05
CA LYS A 14 0.41 28.60 23.03
C LYS A 14 0.29 28.03 21.62
N LEU A 15 0.02 28.87 20.61
CA LEU A 15 -0.12 28.43 19.22
C LEU A 15 1.24 28.22 18.53
N VAL A 16 2.28 28.97 18.90
CA VAL A 16 3.62 28.85 18.28
C VAL A 16 4.40 27.60 18.77
N ARG A 17 4.04 27.04 19.92
CA ARG A 17 4.72 25.86 20.49
C ARG A 17 4.20 24.51 19.99
N TYR A 18 3.07 24.48 19.29
CA TYR A 18 2.48 23.25 18.77
C TYR A 18 2.86 22.92 17.32
N TRP A 19 3.57 23.83 16.64
CA TRP A 19 3.95 23.66 15.23
C TRP A 19 5.36 23.09 15.02
N THR A 20 6.16 22.91 16.07
CA THR A 20 7.56 22.46 15.95
C THR A 20 7.83 21.05 16.46
N SER A 21 6.81 20.25 16.78
CA SER A 21 7.03 18.87 17.27
C SER A 21 6.10 17.81 16.71
N PHE A 22 5.44 18.08 15.58
CA PHE A 22 4.78 17.04 14.80
C PHE A 22 5.57 16.70 13.53
N VAL A 23 6.89 16.58 13.66
CA VAL A 23 7.68 15.72 12.76
C VAL A 23 7.70 14.33 13.39
N ILE A 24 6.52 13.75 13.61
CA ILE A 24 6.42 12.31 13.72
C ILE A 24 6.61 11.82 12.30
N LEU A 25 7.86 11.49 11.99
CA LEU A 25 8.25 10.64 10.89
C LEU A 25 7.36 9.39 10.95
N VAL A 26 6.24 9.46 10.24
CA VAL A 26 5.54 8.28 9.76
C VAL A 26 6.46 7.68 8.70
N PHE A 27 7.55 7.05 9.16
CA PHE A 27 8.20 5.99 8.41
C PHE A 27 7.15 4.91 8.29
N SER A 28 6.31 5.06 7.27
CA SER A 28 5.38 4.05 6.83
C SER A 28 6.23 2.81 6.65
N CYS A 29 6.08 1.85 7.57
CA CYS A 29 6.71 0.54 7.49
C CYS A 29 6.61 0.10 6.03
N SER A 30 7.76 -0.09 5.39
CA SER A 30 7.86 -0.34 3.96
C SER A 30 7.52 -1.81 3.72
N THR A 31 6.27 -2.19 3.97
CA THR A 31 5.75 -3.50 3.61
C THR A 31 5.52 -3.51 2.10
N PHE A 32 6.57 -3.83 1.35
CA PHE A 32 6.52 -4.11 -0.08
C PHE A 32 6.37 -5.61 -0.33
N ALA A 33 5.46 -6.29 0.37
CA ALA A 33 5.09 -7.67 0.03
C ALA A 33 3.90 -8.12 0.87
N SER A 34 2.98 -8.81 0.21
CA SER A 34 2.11 -9.84 0.76
C SER A 34 2.86 -10.78 1.69
N GLY A 35 2.20 -11.15 2.79
CA GLY A 35 2.76 -12.00 3.84
C GLY A 35 3.57 -11.18 4.84
N GLN A 36 3.46 -11.56 6.11
CA GLN A 36 4.09 -10.92 7.26
C GLN A 36 5.63 -11.07 7.26
N ILE A 37 6.30 -10.66 6.19
CA ILE A 37 7.75 -10.59 6.16
C ILE A 37 8.12 -9.31 6.90
N ASN A 38 8.37 -9.45 8.20
CA ASN A 38 8.88 -8.38 9.06
C ASN A 38 10.33 -8.06 8.68
N CYS A 39 10.50 -7.42 7.52
CA CYS A 39 11.80 -7.12 6.97
C CYS A 39 12.20 -5.69 7.16
N ASP A 40 13.20 -5.55 8.03
CA ASP A 40 13.78 -4.27 8.34
C ASP A 40 14.73 -3.82 7.22
N ILE A 41 14.18 -3.08 6.25
CA ILE A 41 14.90 -2.45 5.13
C ILE A 41 16.03 -1.52 5.64
N ARG A 42 15.98 -1.06 6.89
CA ARG A 42 17.04 -0.23 7.47
C ARG A 42 18.38 -0.98 7.56
N LYS A 43 18.37 -2.31 7.59
CA LYS A 43 19.57 -3.17 7.61
C LYS A 43 20.31 -3.22 6.26
N LEU A 44 19.73 -2.69 5.18
CA LEU A 44 20.34 -2.71 3.85
C LEU A 44 21.31 -1.54 3.60
N ASP A 45 21.46 -0.61 4.55
CA ASP A 45 22.31 0.58 4.42
C ASP A 45 22.16 1.27 3.05
N LEU A 46 20.93 1.68 2.75
CA LEU A 46 20.58 2.22 1.44
C LEU A 46 21.18 3.62 1.24
N THR A 47 21.78 3.84 0.07
CA THR A 47 22.22 5.17 -0.35
C THR A 47 21.03 6.11 -0.55
N GLN A 48 21.26 7.42 -0.52
CA GLN A 48 20.19 8.39 -0.73
C GLN A 48 19.53 8.24 -2.12
N MET A 49 20.31 7.91 -3.14
CA MET A 49 19.81 7.63 -4.49
C MET A 49 18.87 6.40 -4.49
N GLN A 50 19.27 5.33 -3.82
CA GLN A 50 18.44 4.12 -3.69
C GLN A 50 17.14 4.42 -2.95
N LYS A 51 17.20 5.13 -1.82
CA LYS A 51 16.01 5.57 -1.06
C LYS A 51 15.03 6.35 -1.93
N THR A 52 15.53 7.28 -2.75
CA THR A 52 14.71 8.05 -3.69
C THR A 52 14.06 7.16 -4.73
N ARG A 53 14.80 6.24 -5.36
CA ARG A 53 14.26 5.30 -6.34
C ARG A 53 13.17 4.40 -5.75
N LEU A 54 13.41 3.84 -4.56
CA LEU A 54 12.42 3.01 -3.88
C LEU A 54 11.15 3.79 -3.51
N ARG A 55 11.28 5.07 -3.15
CA ARG A 55 10.12 5.93 -2.90
C ARG A 55 9.28 6.12 -4.16
N LEU A 56 9.90 6.31 -5.32
CA LEU A 56 9.19 6.43 -6.59
C LEU A 56 8.43 5.15 -6.93
N ILE A 57 9.08 3.98 -6.79
CA ILE A 57 8.45 2.66 -6.97
C ILE A 57 7.22 2.53 -6.05
N ARG A 58 7.34 2.93 -4.77
CA ARG A 58 6.21 2.90 -3.81
C ARG A 58 5.03 3.74 -4.25
N ILE A 59 5.31 4.97 -4.71
CA ILE A 59 4.27 5.93 -5.12
C ILE A 59 3.54 5.37 -6.34
N GLN A 60 4.28 4.84 -7.31
CA GLN A 60 3.71 4.25 -8.52
C GLN A 60 2.84 3.02 -8.19
N TYR A 61 3.33 2.12 -7.34
CA TYR A 61 2.55 0.98 -6.87
C TYR A 61 1.26 1.40 -6.18
N LYS A 62 1.34 2.34 -5.23
CA LYS A 62 0.16 2.84 -4.51
C LYS A 62 -0.87 3.47 -5.44
N ARG A 63 -0.41 4.19 -6.48
CA ARG A 63 -1.29 4.77 -7.49
C ARG A 63 -2.06 3.67 -8.25
N ASN A 64 -1.37 2.61 -8.67
CA ASN A 64 -1.98 1.49 -9.40
C ASN A 64 -2.94 0.66 -8.51
N GLN A 65 -2.62 0.50 -7.23
CA GLN A 65 -3.52 -0.17 -6.28
C GLN A 65 -4.83 0.60 -6.09
N ASN A 66 -4.76 1.93 -5.97
CA ASN A 66 -5.95 2.77 -5.83
C ASN A 66 -6.87 2.69 -7.06
N THR A 67 -6.32 2.59 -8.26
CA THR A 67 -7.13 2.41 -9.48
C THR A 67 -7.78 1.03 -9.51
N ASN A 68 -7.07 -0.03 -9.09
CA ASN A 68 -7.62 -1.39 -9.04
C ASN A 68 -8.73 -1.55 -7.98
N LEU A 69 -8.63 -0.84 -6.84
CA LEU A 69 -9.68 -0.80 -5.81
C LEU A 69 -10.98 -0.16 -6.33
N GLN A 70 -10.89 0.86 -7.18
CA GLN A 70 -12.08 1.47 -7.80
C GLN A 70 -12.78 0.50 -8.76
N HIS A 71 -12.04 -0.36 -9.46
CA HIS A 71 -12.63 -1.39 -10.34
C HIS A 71 -13.26 -2.56 -9.57
N THR A 72 -12.77 -2.86 -8.36
CA THR A 72 -13.29 -3.98 -7.53
C THR A 72 -14.46 -3.62 -6.62
N ALA A 73 -14.66 -2.33 -6.33
CA ALA A 73 -15.68 -1.83 -5.40
C ALA A 73 -17.13 -2.05 -5.86
N ASN A 74 -17.38 -2.50 -7.09
CA ASN A 74 -18.74 -2.78 -7.55
C ASN A 74 -19.26 -4.16 -7.08
N ASN A 75 -19.33 -4.33 -5.76
CA ASN A 75 -19.84 -5.55 -5.13
C ASN A 75 -21.30 -5.83 -5.51
N ARG A 76 -22.10 -4.79 -5.76
CA ARG A 76 -23.50 -4.93 -6.17
C ARG A 76 -23.65 -5.72 -7.48
N ARG A 77 -22.89 -5.37 -8.53
CA ARG A 77 -22.91 -6.13 -9.79
C ARG A 77 -22.43 -7.58 -9.61
N LYS A 78 -21.49 -7.84 -8.70
CA LYS A 78 -21.01 -9.21 -8.38
C LYS A 78 -22.13 -10.07 -7.76
N TYR A 79 -22.91 -9.50 -6.85
CA TYR A 79 -24.05 -10.19 -6.25
C TYR A 79 -25.18 -10.42 -7.26
N GLU A 80 -25.47 -9.44 -8.11
CA GLU A 80 -26.47 -9.56 -9.17
C GLU A 80 -26.10 -10.69 -10.17
N HIS A 81 -24.83 -10.78 -10.58
CA HIS A 81 -24.34 -11.85 -11.46
C HIS A 81 -24.40 -13.22 -10.78
N LEU A 82 -23.94 -13.34 -9.52
CA LEU A 82 -24.04 -14.60 -8.78
C LEU A 82 -25.49 -15.10 -8.71
N ASN A 83 -26.42 -14.21 -8.37
CA ASN A 83 -27.84 -14.54 -8.30
C ASN A 83 -28.38 -15.01 -9.65
N GLN A 84 -27.96 -14.40 -10.77
CA GLN A 84 -28.37 -14.84 -12.10
C GLN A 84 -27.95 -16.28 -12.40
N ILE A 85 -26.74 -16.69 -11.97
CA ILE A 85 -26.25 -18.07 -12.15
C ILE A 85 -27.05 -19.04 -11.28
N LEU A 86 -27.29 -18.68 -10.02
CA LEU A 86 -27.99 -19.55 -9.06
C LEU A 86 -29.48 -19.71 -9.35
N MET A 87 -30.10 -18.74 -10.04
CA MET A 87 -31.54 -18.76 -10.36
C MET A 87 -31.85 -19.44 -11.71
N GLN A 88 -30.85 -19.94 -12.43
CA GLN A 88 -31.11 -20.67 -13.68
C GLN A 88 -31.76 -22.04 -13.43
N PRO A 89 -32.67 -22.49 -14.30
CA PRO A 89 -33.34 -23.79 -14.15
C PRO A 89 -32.39 -24.99 -14.31
N ARG A 90 -31.20 -24.79 -14.87
CA ARG A 90 -30.12 -25.77 -14.99
C ARG A 90 -28.79 -25.09 -14.72
N PHE A 91 -27.83 -25.83 -14.17
CA PHE A 91 -26.50 -25.31 -13.92
C PHE A 91 -25.71 -25.14 -15.22
N ASP A 92 -25.26 -23.92 -15.49
CA ASP A 92 -24.32 -23.61 -16.58
C ASP A 92 -22.89 -23.56 -16.03
N GLU A 93 -22.14 -24.65 -16.26
CA GLU A 93 -20.75 -24.76 -15.81
C GLU A 93 -19.82 -23.73 -16.47
N THR A 94 -20.10 -23.35 -17.73
CA THR A 94 -19.28 -22.39 -18.47
C THR A 94 -19.42 -21.00 -17.85
N GLU A 95 -20.65 -20.62 -17.54
CA GLU A 95 -20.95 -19.33 -16.93
C GLU A 95 -20.46 -19.24 -15.47
N ALA A 96 -20.57 -20.34 -14.71
CA ALA A 96 -19.98 -20.44 -13.37
C ALA A 96 -18.45 -20.27 -13.41
N LYS A 97 -17.76 -20.94 -14.35
CA LYS A 97 -16.31 -20.77 -14.54
C LYS A 97 -15.95 -19.32 -14.86
N ARG A 98 -16.72 -18.66 -15.73
CA ARG A 98 -16.51 -17.25 -16.09
C ARG A 98 -16.65 -16.32 -14.87
N TYR A 99 -17.68 -16.53 -14.06
CA TYR A 99 -17.89 -15.78 -12.81
C TYR A 99 -16.71 -15.93 -11.85
N VAL A 100 -16.29 -17.19 -11.61
CA VAL A 100 -15.18 -17.51 -10.72
C VAL A 100 -13.87 -16.89 -11.23
N LEU A 101 -13.57 -17.02 -12.52
CA LEU A 101 -12.39 -16.41 -13.12
C LEU A 101 -12.39 -14.90 -12.94
N ASN A 102 -13.48 -14.21 -13.27
CA ASN A 102 -13.61 -12.76 -13.08
C ASN A 102 -13.42 -12.33 -11.63
N HIS A 103 -13.86 -13.15 -10.67
CA HIS A 103 -13.65 -12.90 -9.25
C HIS A 103 -12.16 -12.89 -8.89
N TYR A 104 -11.41 -13.89 -9.39
CA TYR A 104 -9.99 -14.02 -9.10
C TYR A 104 -9.09 -13.12 -9.96
N MET A 105 -9.53 -12.68 -11.14
CA MET A 105 -8.71 -11.85 -12.05
C MET A 105 -8.13 -10.60 -11.38
N SER A 106 -8.92 -9.92 -10.55
CA SER A 106 -8.40 -8.72 -9.88
C SER A 106 -7.34 -9.04 -8.83
N ARG A 107 -7.47 -10.16 -8.10
CA ARG A 107 -6.46 -10.59 -7.13
C ARG A 107 -5.21 -11.09 -7.85
N LEU A 108 -5.37 -11.83 -8.94
CA LEU A 108 -4.26 -12.27 -9.78
C LEU A 108 -3.44 -11.09 -10.30
N GLN A 109 -4.09 -10.04 -10.81
CA GLN A 109 -3.38 -8.85 -11.26
C GLN A 109 -2.66 -8.14 -10.11
N GLN A 110 -3.28 -8.06 -8.93
CA GLN A 110 -2.64 -7.52 -7.74
C GLN A 110 -1.39 -8.30 -7.35
N ASP A 111 -1.45 -9.64 -7.34
CA ASP A 111 -0.32 -10.50 -7.00
C ASP A 111 0.83 -10.34 -8.02
N VAL A 112 0.50 -10.19 -9.31
CA VAL A 112 1.47 -9.88 -10.37
C VAL A 112 2.11 -8.49 -10.17
N ASP A 113 1.32 -7.47 -9.84
CA ASP A 113 1.81 -6.12 -9.58
C ASP A 113 2.73 -6.08 -8.34
N GLU A 114 2.39 -6.85 -7.30
CA GLU A 114 3.23 -7.01 -6.11
C GLU A 114 4.57 -7.67 -6.46
N LEU A 115 4.54 -8.77 -7.22
CA LEU A 115 5.76 -9.45 -7.67
C LEU A 115 6.65 -8.53 -8.51
N LYS A 116 6.04 -7.74 -9.40
CA LYS A 116 6.76 -6.76 -10.21
C LYS A 116 7.48 -5.72 -9.34
N VAL A 117 6.81 -5.20 -8.32
CA VAL A 117 7.40 -4.22 -7.40
C VAL A 117 8.54 -4.83 -6.58
N GLN A 118 8.40 -6.08 -6.13
CA GLN A 118 9.49 -6.79 -5.46
C GLN A 118 10.70 -6.96 -6.39
N TYR A 119 10.47 -7.31 -7.66
CA TYR A 119 11.53 -7.37 -8.67
C TYR A 119 12.22 -6.01 -8.84
N GLU A 120 11.46 -4.93 -9.04
CA GLU A 120 12.01 -3.57 -9.22
C GLU A 120 12.80 -3.10 -7.99
N PHE A 121 12.31 -3.42 -6.78
CA PHE A 121 13.02 -3.16 -5.53
C PHE A 121 14.40 -3.83 -5.53
N LEU A 122 14.47 -5.11 -5.90
CA LEU A 122 15.74 -5.86 -5.96
C LEU A 122 16.71 -5.31 -7.00
N GLN A 123 16.24 -4.68 -8.07
CA GLN A 123 17.12 -4.04 -9.07
C GLN A 123 17.74 -2.73 -8.59
N VAL A 124 17.16 -2.09 -7.56
CA VAL A 124 17.77 -0.90 -6.94
C VAL A 124 18.94 -1.28 -6.02
N LEU A 125 18.93 -2.50 -5.49
CA LEU A 125 19.94 -3.00 -4.56
C LEU A 125 21.21 -3.45 -5.29
N ASN A 126 22.36 -3.27 -4.63
CA ASN A 126 23.61 -3.89 -5.07
C ASN A 126 23.65 -5.38 -4.70
N HIS A 127 24.70 -6.09 -5.14
CA HIS A 127 24.84 -7.53 -4.91
C HIS A 127 24.80 -7.93 -3.43
N GLN A 128 25.51 -7.20 -2.58
CA GLN A 128 25.57 -7.49 -1.15
C GLN A 128 24.22 -7.24 -0.47
N GLN A 129 23.56 -6.14 -0.82
CA GLN A 129 22.23 -5.81 -0.31
C GLN A 129 21.19 -6.84 -0.74
N ARG A 130 21.24 -7.35 -1.97
CA ARG A 130 20.35 -8.43 -2.42
C ARG A 130 20.56 -9.73 -1.66
N LYS A 131 21.82 -10.14 -1.43
CA LYS A 131 22.12 -11.31 -0.60
C LYS A 131 21.59 -11.15 0.83
N ASN A 132 21.82 -9.99 1.42
CA ASN A 132 21.32 -9.67 2.75
C ASN A 132 19.78 -9.69 2.78
N TRP A 133 19.12 -9.18 1.74
CA TRP A 133 17.67 -9.23 1.62
C TRP A 133 17.16 -10.66 1.55
N ILE A 134 17.65 -11.47 0.60
CA ILE A 134 17.19 -12.86 0.41
C ILE A 134 17.35 -13.67 1.71
N ASN A 135 18.51 -13.57 2.37
CA ASN A 135 18.81 -14.36 3.56
C ASN A 135 17.99 -13.99 4.79
N ASN A 136 17.57 -12.72 4.90
CA ASN A 136 16.87 -12.22 6.09
C ASN A 136 15.36 -12.04 5.88
N CYS A 137 14.88 -12.10 4.64
CA CYS A 137 13.52 -11.72 4.28
C CYS A 137 12.72 -12.73 3.49
N LEU A 138 13.37 -13.52 2.64
CA LEU A 138 12.67 -14.41 1.72
C LEU A 138 12.87 -15.88 2.10
N ARG A 139 13.17 -16.13 3.38
CA ARG A 139 13.48 -17.46 3.91
C ARG A 139 12.34 -17.97 4.78
#